data_AF-A0A2E4VCY0-F1
#
_entry.id   AF-A0A2E4VCY0-F1
#
_cell.length_a   1.000
_cell.length_b   1.000
_cell.length_c   1.000
_cell.angle_alpha   90.00
_cell.angle_beta   90.00
_cell.angle_gamma   90.00
#
_symmetry.space_group_name_H-M   'P 1'
#
loop_
_entity.id
_entity.type
_entity.pdbx_description
1 polymer ?
#
loop_
_entity_poly.entity_id
_entity_poly.type
_entity_poly.pdbx_seq_one_letter_code
_entity_poly.pdbx_strand_id
1 'polypeptide(L)'
;MSYQKLAAFLRLMVLGFSIFFLCLPSPVSADETPLFLYRGLRPASLGNAYEAIANDLSAIHYNPAGLTQINKISFQLLPIRGGITQDIFDQALSMEAFLDDVVSPLTNSANPLFDPTVVSARSKLVEEVGNLSSKHLGVNIDFLGFGLSVPMVDKQMALGLSLYFQTLTEFRLAKKGVPWPDPILQMLDDEVIYRSVGQGALATSLAYRVDLNQPFLKSVHFGTTARLIGRGEFSDVDDPFTISDLLNPKQFTEEYFDLGPNQSVADFIQENIDRKFGYSIDFGTIVIPFDGLN
;
A
#
# COMPACT_ATOMS: atom_id res chain seq x y z
N MET A 1 20.21 36.74 17.99
CA MET A 1 18.81 37.12 17.68
C MET A 1 18.11 37.48 18.98
N SER A 2 17.46 38.66 19.10
CA SER A 2 16.82 39.07 20.37
C SER A 2 15.71 38.10 20.77
N TYR A 3 15.61 37.77 22.07
CA TYR A 3 14.61 36.86 22.65
C TYR A 3 13.17 37.18 22.22
N GLN A 4 12.87 38.46 22.01
CA GLN A 4 11.57 38.93 21.53
C GLN A 4 11.28 38.51 20.08
N LYS A 5 12.29 38.43 19.21
CA LYS A 5 12.13 37.97 17.82
C LYS A 5 11.91 36.44 17.75
N LEU A 6 12.56 35.68 18.63
CA LEU A 6 12.37 34.24 18.74
C LEU A 6 10.97 33.89 19.29
N ALA A 7 10.52 34.60 20.32
CA ALA A 7 9.18 34.43 20.89
C ALA A 7 8.05 34.81 19.90
N ALA A 8 8.25 35.86 19.11
CA ALA A 8 7.29 36.25 18.06
C ALA A 8 7.21 35.21 16.94
N PHE A 9 8.35 34.63 16.52
CA PHE A 9 8.40 33.57 15.52
C PHE A 9 7.71 32.28 16.00
N LEU A 10 7.97 31.86 17.25
CA LEU A 10 7.32 30.70 17.86
C LEU A 10 5.80 30.87 17.97
N ARG A 11 5.31 32.06 18.35
CA ARG A 11 3.87 32.34 18.41
C ARG A 11 3.21 32.29 17.04
N LEU A 12 3.88 32.77 15.99
CA LEU A 12 3.41 32.69 14.61
C LEU A 12 3.35 31.25 14.09
N MET A 13 4.34 30.40 14.43
CA MET A 13 4.29 28.97 14.11
C MET A 13 3.15 28.25 14.82
N VAL A 14 2.94 28.51 16.12
CA VAL A 14 1.84 27.89 16.88
C VAL A 14 0.49 28.33 16.32
N LEU A 15 0.32 29.62 15.99
CA LEU A 15 -0.93 30.12 15.40
C LEU A 15 -1.18 29.51 14.01
N GLY A 16 -0.14 29.40 13.17
CA GLY A 16 -0.22 28.74 11.87
C GLY A 16 -0.56 27.25 11.97
N PHE A 17 0.01 26.56 12.96
CA PHE A 17 -0.25 25.15 13.24
C PHE A 17 -1.67 24.90 13.75
N SER A 18 -2.21 25.78 14.59
CA SER A 18 -3.60 25.70 15.07
C SER A 18 -4.64 25.99 13.98
N ILE A 19 -4.36 26.94 13.08
CA ILE A 19 -5.25 27.23 11.93
C ILE A 19 -5.22 26.07 10.92
N PHE A 20 -4.08 25.42 10.74
CA PHE A 20 -3.96 24.23 9.90
C PHE A 20 -4.76 23.03 10.46
N PHE A 21 -4.76 22.83 11.78
CA PHE A 21 -5.53 21.77 12.43
C PHE A 21 -7.06 21.99 12.37
N LEU A 22 -7.53 23.24 12.31
CA LEU A 22 -8.95 23.59 12.22
C LEU A 22 -9.56 23.40 10.82
N CYS A 23 -8.73 23.20 9.79
CA CYS A 23 -9.17 23.00 8.40
C CYS A 23 -9.11 21.53 7.94
N LEU A 24 -8.87 20.57 8.85
CA LEU A 24 -8.86 19.15 8.49
C LEU A 24 -10.31 18.64 8.37
N PRO A 25 -10.72 18.08 7.22
CA PRO A 25 -11.99 17.40 7.12
C PRO A 25 -12.01 16.18 8.06
N SER A 26 -13.15 15.96 8.71
CA SER A 26 -13.37 14.82 9.60
C SER A 26 -13.20 13.48 8.85
N PRO A 27 -12.53 12.48 9.45
CA PRO A 27 -12.39 11.16 8.83
C PRO A 27 -13.76 10.48 8.79
N VAL A 28 -14.28 10.28 7.58
CA VAL A 28 -15.35 9.31 7.33
C VAL A 28 -14.66 7.94 7.31
N SER A 29 -14.84 7.16 8.39
CA SER A 29 -14.45 5.74 8.40
C SER A 29 -15.38 4.98 7.46
N ALA A 30 -14.90 4.79 6.23
CA ALA A 30 -15.36 3.74 5.33
C ALA A 30 -14.21 2.72 5.29
N ASP A 31 -14.52 1.44 5.47
CA ASP A 31 -13.64 0.26 5.35
C ASP A 31 -12.31 0.60 4.64
N GLU A 32 -11.33 1.06 5.45
CA GLU A 32 -10.30 1.97 4.95
C GLU A 32 -9.30 1.21 4.09
N THR A 33 -9.31 1.48 2.80
CA THR A 33 -8.29 0.99 1.88
C THR A 33 -6.93 1.45 2.41
N PRO A 34 -6.00 0.52 2.74
CA PRO A 34 -4.78 0.87 3.46
C PRO A 34 -3.99 1.91 2.66
N LEU A 35 -3.45 2.92 3.35
CA LEU A 35 -2.53 3.89 2.77
C LEU A 35 -1.26 3.15 2.34
N PHE A 36 -0.84 3.33 1.08
CA PHE A 36 0.43 2.75 0.65
C PHE A 36 1.57 3.61 1.20
N LEU A 37 2.23 3.09 2.22
CA LEU A 37 3.47 3.68 2.71
C LEU A 37 4.63 3.23 1.83
N TYR A 38 5.53 4.16 1.52
CA TYR A 38 6.75 3.82 0.79
C TYR A 38 7.56 2.78 1.57
N ARG A 39 7.79 1.64 0.94
CA ARG A 39 8.69 0.61 1.46
C ARG A 39 10.07 0.83 0.86
N GLY A 40 11.15 0.76 1.62
CA GLY A 40 12.51 0.71 1.05
C GLY A 40 13.12 -0.67 1.31
N LEU A 41 13.99 -1.18 0.43
CA LEU A 41 14.66 -2.47 0.66
C LEU A 41 15.45 -2.46 1.97
N ARG A 42 16.28 -1.43 2.18
CA ARG A 42 17.08 -1.32 3.41
C ARG A 42 16.23 -1.11 4.68
N PRO A 43 15.23 -0.21 4.70
CA PRO A 43 14.26 -0.17 5.80
C PRO A 43 13.60 -1.52 6.08
N ALA A 44 13.17 -2.24 5.04
CA ALA A 44 12.53 -3.55 5.21
C ALA A 44 13.49 -4.59 5.82
N SER A 45 14.76 -4.61 5.40
CA SER A 45 15.76 -5.54 5.94
C SER A 45 16.17 -5.22 7.39
N LEU A 46 16.08 -3.96 7.80
CA LEU A 46 16.43 -3.52 9.16
C LEU A 46 15.22 -3.44 10.10
N GLY A 47 14.00 -3.59 9.57
CA GLY A 47 12.76 -3.37 10.30
C GLY A 47 12.76 -1.99 10.99
N ASN A 48 12.25 -1.96 12.21
CA ASN A 48 12.13 -0.73 12.99
C ASN A 48 13.47 -0.09 13.37
N ALA A 49 14.60 -0.79 13.24
CA ALA A 49 15.92 -0.23 13.53
C ALA A 49 16.36 0.84 12.51
N TYR A 50 15.78 0.81 11.30
CA TYR A 50 16.13 1.79 10.27
C TYR A 50 15.79 3.22 10.70
N GLU A 51 14.67 3.46 11.40
CA GLU A 51 14.26 4.80 11.81
C GLU A 51 15.29 5.53 12.66
N ALA A 52 16.06 4.79 13.47
CA ALA A 52 17.13 5.36 14.29
C ALA A 52 18.38 5.74 13.50
N ILE A 53 18.65 5.05 12.38
CA ILE A 53 19.87 5.22 11.59
C ILE A 53 19.62 6.13 10.38
N ALA A 54 18.53 5.91 9.65
CA ALA A 54 17.97 6.70 8.54
C ALA A 54 18.97 7.52 7.72
N ASN A 55 20.09 6.94 7.28
CA ASN A 55 21.20 7.68 6.68
C ASN A 55 21.29 7.54 5.16
N ASP A 56 20.17 7.25 4.49
CA ASP A 56 20.05 7.24 3.02
C ASP A 56 18.73 7.88 2.56
N LEU A 57 18.47 7.89 1.26
CA LEU A 57 17.30 8.55 0.67
C LEU A 57 15.96 8.00 1.16
N SER A 58 15.91 6.78 1.70
CA SER A 58 14.67 6.29 2.31
C SER A 58 14.30 7.10 3.56
N ALA A 59 15.21 7.87 4.16
CA ALA A 59 14.94 8.76 5.28
C ALA A 59 13.78 9.73 5.03
N ILE A 60 13.56 10.16 3.78
CA ILE A 60 12.41 10.99 3.36
C ILE A 60 11.07 10.39 3.81
N HIS A 61 10.99 9.06 3.84
CA HIS A 61 9.76 8.30 4.06
C HIS A 61 9.66 7.64 5.44
N TYR A 62 10.74 7.64 6.23
CA TYR A 62 10.79 6.99 7.55
C TYR A 62 11.14 8.00 8.64
N ASN A 63 12.35 8.58 8.59
CA ASN A 63 12.79 9.59 9.55
C ASN A 63 13.58 10.70 8.84
N PRO A 64 12.95 11.86 8.53
CA PRO A 64 13.59 12.92 7.75
C PRO A 64 14.82 13.53 8.43
N ALA A 65 14.97 13.43 9.75
CA ALA A 65 16.15 13.96 10.45
C ALA A 65 17.45 13.33 9.92
N GLY A 66 17.37 12.08 9.48
CA GLY A 66 18.49 11.33 8.95
C GLY A 66 19.03 11.84 7.61
N LEU A 67 18.31 12.72 6.90
CA LEU A 67 18.82 13.35 5.67
C LEU A 67 20.10 14.15 5.87
N THR A 68 20.29 14.71 7.07
CA THR A 68 21.51 15.44 7.43
C THR A 68 22.74 14.54 7.61
N GLN A 69 22.55 13.22 7.60
CA GLN A 69 23.64 12.24 7.60
C GLN A 69 24.14 11.94 6.16
N ILE A 70 23.41 12.40 5.13
CA ILE A 70 23.79 12.24 3.73
C ILE A 70 24.72 13.39 3.33
N ASN A 71 26.01 13.08 3.21
CA ASN A 71 27.07 14.08 3.09
C ASN A 71 27.31 14.62 1.67
N LYS A 72 26.59 14.10 0.67
CA LYS A 72 26.74 14.44 -0.76
C LYS A 72 25.37 14.52 -1.40
N ILE A 73 25.27 15.19 -2.55
CA ILE A 73 24.08 15.11 -3.39
C ILE A 73 23.87 13.63 -3.74
N SER A 74 22.67 13.12 -3.48
CA SER A 74 22.31 11.72 -3.71
C SER A 74 21.04 11.65 -4.54
N PHE A 75 21.08 10.86 -5.61
CA PHE A 75 19.93 10.55 -6.45
C PHE A 75 19.75 9.03 -6.47
N GLN A 76 18.50 8.57 -6.36
CA GLN A 76 18.16 7.15 -6.40
C GLN A 76 16.89 6.93 -7.21
N LEU A 77 16.94 5.97 -8.13
CA LEU A 77 15.73 5.38 -8.69
C LEU A 77 15.13 4.42 -7.68
N LEU A 78 13.85 4.59 -7.40
CA LEU A 78 13.11 3.70 -6.51
C LEU A 78 12.78 2.42 -7.30
N PRO A 79 13.10 1.23 -6.76
CA PRO A 79 12.97 -0.01 -7.50
C PRO A 79 11.49 -0.33 -7.78
N ILE A 80 11.24 -0.89 -8.97
CA ILE A 80 9.96 -1.55 -9.26
C ILE A 80 9.85 -2.78 -8.37
N ARG A 81 8.70 -2.98 -7.74
CA ARG A 81 8.46 -4.17 -6.92
C ARG A 81 7.11 -4.77 -7.23
N GLY A 82 7.10 -6.07 -7.49
CA GLY A 82 5.88 -6.86 -7.48
C GLY A 82 5.71 -7.55 -6.14
N GLY A 83 4.48 -7.70 -5.69
CA GLY A 83 4.11 -8.58 -4.60
C GLY A 83 2.74 -9.21 -4.85
N ILE A 84 2.47 -10.24 -4.06
CA ILE A 84 1.21 -10.97 -4.05
C ILE A 84 0.71 -11.04 -2.61
N THR A 85 -0.59 -11.21 -2.40
CA THR A 85 -1.13 -11.45 -1.07
C THR A 85 -0.65 -12.79 -0.53
N GLN A 86 -0.66 -12.90 0.80
CA GLN A 86 -0.32 -14.15 1.47
C GLN A 86 -1.23 -15.30 1.02
N ASP A 87 -2.51 -15.04 0.76
CA ASP A 87 -3.45 -16.05 0.28
C ASP A 87 -3.09 -16.61 -1.12
N ILE A 88 -2.54 -15.78 -2.02
CA ILE A 88 -2.01 -16.27 -3.31
C ILE A 88 -0.74 -17.10 -3.08
N PHE A 89 0.14 -16.63 -2.20
CA PHE A 89 1.38 -17.34 -1.90
C PHE A 89 1.12 -18.72 -1.28
N ASP A 90 0.23 -18.79 -0.29
CA ASP A 90 -0.15 -20.01 0.41
C ASP A 90 -0.82 -21.00 -0.57
N GLN A 91 -1.68 -20.50 -1.47
CA GLN A 91 -2.27 -21.31 -2.55
C GLN A 91 -1.23 -21.84 -3.54
N ALA A 92 -0.25 -21.03 -3.92
CA ALA A 92 0.82 -21.47 -4.81
C ALA A 92 1.65 -22.59 -4.17
N LEU A 93 1.90 -22.51 -2.86
CA LEU A 93 2.60 -23.56 -2.11
C LEU A 93 1.78 -24.84 -1.96
N SER A 94 0.45 -24.75 -1.87
CA SER A 94 -0.43 -25.92 -1.75
C SER A 94 -0.88 -26.52 -3.08
N MET A 95 -0.56 -25.88 -4.21
CA MET A 95 -1.07 -26.26 -5.54
C MET A 95 -0.68 -27.69 -5.95
N GLU A 96 0.57 -28.11 -5.68
CA GLU A 96 1.03 -29.47 -6.03
C GLU A 96 0.21 -30.54 -5.31
N ALA A 97 0.00 -30.37 -4.00
CA ALA A 97 -0.82 -31.28 -3.20
C ALA A 97 -2.28 -31.29 -3.69
N PHE A 98 -2.84 -30.13 -4.06
CA PHE A 98 -4.18 -30.07 -4.63
C PHE A 98 -4.29 -30.81 -5.97
N LEU A 99 -3.30 -30.67 -6.86
CA LEU A 99 -3.29 -31.38 -8.14
C LEU A 99 -3.22 -32.91 -7.97
N ASP A 100 -2.43 -33.40 -7.00
CA ASP A 100 -2.27 -34.83 -6.74
C ASP A 100 -3.46 -35.43 -5.97
N ASP A 101 -3.94 -34.75 -4.93
CA ASP A 101 -5.00 -35.25 -4.05
C ASP A 101 -6.41 -35.07 -4.60
N VAL A 102 -6.62 -34.07 -5.48
CA VAL A 102 -7.95 -33.66 -5.95
C VAL A 102 -8.08 -33.80 -7.45
N VAL A 103 -7.26 -33.07 -8.22
CA VAL A 103 -7.44 -32.98 -9.68
C VAL A 103 -7.15 -34.31 -10.37
N SER A 104 -6.04 -34.98 -10.02
CA SER A 104 -5.63 -36.22 -10.67
C SER A 104 -6.63 -37.36 -10.45
N PRO A 105 -7.13 -37.65 -9.23
CA PRO A 105 -8.13 -38.68 -9.00
C PRO A 105 -9.45 -38.39 -9.72
N LEU A 106 -9.93 -37.14 -9.70
CA LEU A 106 -11.18 -36.76 -10.35
C LEU A 106 -11.09 -36.84 -11.88
N THR A 107 -9.97 -36.43 -12.46
CA THR A 107 -9.78 -36.45 -13.92
C THR A 107 -9.56 -37.86 -14.45
N ASN A 108 -8.95 -38.74 -13.66
CA ASN A 108 -8.69 -40.13 -14.05
C ASN A 108 -9.91 -41.04 -13.87
N SER A 109 -10.95 -40.60 -13.16
CA SER A 109 -12.20 -41.34 -13.03
C SER A 109 -13.06 -41.18 -14.28
N ALA A 110 -13.59 -42.29 -14.80
CA ALA A 110 -14.54 -42.27 -15.91
C ALA A 110 -15.92 -41.71 -15.50
N ASN A 111 -16.22 -41.66 -14.20
CA ASN A 111 -17.47 -41.12 -13.67
C ASN A 111 -17.26 -40.47 -12.29
N PRO A 112 -16.59 -39.32 -12.22
CA PRO A 112 -16.11 -38.74 -10.97
C PRO A 112 -17.21 -38.35 -9.98
N LEU A 113 -18.45 -38.18 -10.45
CA LEU A 113 -19.60 -37.85 -9.59
C LEU A 113 -20.08 -39.05 -8.76
N PHE A 114 -20.05 -40.25 -9.34
CA PHE A 114 -20.62 -41.46 -8.73
C PHE A 114 -19.57 -42.52 -8.35
N ASP A 115 -18.31 -42.31 -8.74
CA ASP A 115 -17.23 -43.21 -8.39
C ASP A 115 -16.96 -43.18 -6.87
N PRO A 116 -17.08 -44.31 -6.16
CA PRO A 116 -16.85 -44.37 -4.71
C PRO A 116 -15.37 -44.20 -4.34
N THR A 117 -14.43 -44.41 -5.28
CA THR A 117 -12.99 -44.34 -5.01
C THR A 117 -12.48 -42.89 -4.91
N VAL A 118 -13.22 -41.94 -5.47
CA VAL A 118 -12.85 -40.51 -5.50
C VAL A 118 -13.68 -39.64 -4.54
N VAL A 119 -14.41 -40.25 -3.59
CA VAL A 119 -15.21 -39.54 -2.56
C VAL A 119 -14.35 -38.55 -1.76
N SER A 120 -13.13 -38.97 -1.39
CA SER A 120 -12.18 -38.13 -0.65
C SER A 120 -11.78 -36.90 -1.46
N ALA A 121 -11.44 -37.10 -2.74
CA ALA A 121 -11.10 -36.01 -3.66
C ALA A 121 -12.28 -35.04 -3.86
N ARG A 122 -13.52 -35.54 -4.00
CA ARG A 122 -14.72 -34.69 -4.05
C ARG A 122 -14.91 -33.86 -2.78
N SER A 123 -14.69 -34.46 -1.61
CA SER A 123 -14.85 -33.76 -0.33
C SER A 123 -13.81 -32.65 -0.17
N LYS A 124 -12.55 -32.94 -0.50
CA LYS A 124 -11.45 -31.96 -0.54
C LYS A 124 -11.71 -30.83 -1.54
N LEU A 125 -12.31 -31.12 -2.69
CA LEU A 125 -12.70 -30.10 -3.66
C LEU A 125 -13.74 -29.13 -3.08
N VAL A 126 -14.78 -29.66 -2.42
CA VAL A 126 -15.81 -28.85 -1.76
C VAL A 126 -15.22 -28.01 -0.63
N GLU A 127 -14.27 -28.57 0.13
CA GLU A 127 -13.54 -27.85 1.18
C GLU A 127 -12.70 -26.71 0.59
N GLU A 128 -11.95 -26.94 -0.49
CA GLU A 128 -11.14 -25.90 -1.12
C GLU A 128 -12.02 -24.78 -1.71
N VAL A 129 -13.15 -25.14 -2.33
CA VAL A 129 -14.16 -24.17 -2.78
C VAL A 129 -14.67 -23.33 -1.60
N GLY A 130 -14.97 -23.97 -0.47
CA GLY A 130 -15.38 -23.27 0.75
C GLY A 130 -14.29 -22.33 1.28
N ASN A 131 -13.03 -22.75 1.24
CA ASN A 131 -11.89 -21.94 1.68
C ASN A 131 -11.67 -20.73 0.77
N LEU A 132 -11.76 -20.88 -0.54
CA LEU A 132 -11.60 -19.79 -1.52
C LEU A 132 -12.58 -18.63 -1.28
N SER A 133 -13.80 -18.91 -0.81
CA SER A 133 -14.80 -17.87 -0.46
C SER A 133 -14.36 -16.89 0.63
N SER A 134 -13.28 -17.19 1.35
CA SER A 134 -12.76 -16.39 2.47
C SER A 134 -11.42 -15.69 2.17
N LYS A 135 -10.82 -15.96 1.01
CA LYS A 135 -9.47 -15.50 0.67
C LYS A 135 -9.50 -14.15 -0.06
N HIS A 136 -8.46 -13.35 0.16
CA HIS A 136 -8.19 -12.08 -0.50
C HIS A 136 -7.01 -12.24 -1.46
N LEU A 137 -7.30 -12.26 -2.75
CA LEU A 137 -6.30 -12.48 -3.79
C LEU A 137 -5.88 -11.14 -4.38
N GLY A 138 -4.68 -10.69 -4.04
CA GLY A 138 -4.17 -9.40 -4.48
C GLY A 138 -2.80 -9.47 -5.10
N VAL A 139 -2.57 -8.59 -6.08
CA VAL A 139 -1.28 -8.34 -6.70
C VAL A 139 -0.98 -6.86 -6.55
N ASN A 140 0.23 -6.53 -6.12
CA ASN A 140 0.68 -5.15 -6.01
C ASN A 140 1.92 -4.91 -6.88
N ILE A 141 1.98 -3.73 -7.50
CA ILE A 141 3.11 -3.29 -8.31
C ILE A 141 3.48 -1.87 -7.87
N ASP A 142 4.68 -1.70 -7.34
CA ASP A 142 5.30 -0.41 -7.15
C ASP A 142 6.02 -0.02 -8.44
N PHE A 143 5.72 1.15 -9.00
CA PHE A 143 6.35 1.66 -10.22
C PHE A 143 7.59 2.51 -9.92
N LEU A 144 8.35 2.83 -10.97
CA LEU A 144 9.54 3.69 -10.88
C LEU A 144 9.20 5.03 -10.23
N GLY A 145 9.87 5.29 -9.12
CA GLY A 145 9.95 6.59 -8.50
C GLY A 145 11.39 7.11 -8.49
N PHE A 146 11.59 8.31 -7.95
CA PHE A 146 12.93 8.83 -7.71
C PHE A 146 13.01 9.57 -6.38
N GLY A 147 14.19 9.53 -5.77
CA GLY A 147 14.55 10.31 -4.61
C GLY A 147 15.77 11.19 -4.92
N LEU A 148 15.78 12.39 -4.37
CA LEU A 148 16.90 13.34 -4.43
C LEU A 148 17.13 13.91 -3.02
N SER A 149 18.38 14.00 -2.61
CA SER A 149 18.81 14.67 -1.40
C SER A 149 19.96 15.62 -1.72
N VAL A 150 19.85 16.85 -1.24
CA VAL A 150 20.84 17.91 -1.44
C VAL A 150 21.25 18.43 -0.06
N PRO A 151 22.48 18.13 0.41
CA PRO A 151 23.01 18.75 1.61
C PRO A 151 23.30 20.24 1.35
N MET A 152 23.04 21.07 2.35
CA MET A 152 23.17 22.53 2.31
C MET A 152 23.85 23.04 3.58
N VAL A 153 24.34 24.29 3.53
CA VAL A 153 24.92 25.01 4.69
C VAL A 153 25.95 24.14 5.44
N ASP A 154 27.07 23.85 4.78
CA ASP A 154 28.14 23.00 5.32
C ASP A 154 27.66 21.64 5.89
N LYS A 155 26.63 21.07 5.26
CA LYS A 155 25.99 19.79 5.63
C LYS A 155 25.23 19.83 6.97
N GLN A 156 24.94 21.01 7.51
CA GLN A 156 24.04 21.15 8.66
C GLN A 156 22.58 21.08 8.24
N MET A 157 22.27 21.38 6.98
CA MET A 157 20.92 21.27 6.43
C MET A 157 20.89 20.24 5.30
N ALA A 158 19.73 19.65 5.07
CA ALA A 158 19.49 18.83 3.88
C ALA A 158 18.06 19.06 3.38
N LEU A 159 17.91 19.17 2.05
CA LEU A 159 16.63 19.10 1.37
C LEU A 159 16.44 17.73 0.75
N GLY A 160 15.26 17.15 0.92
CA GLY A 160 14.84 15.92 0.28
C GLY A 160 13.67 16.16 -0.68
N LEU A 161 13.65 15.44 -1.79
CA LEU A 161 12.53 15.36 -2.72
C LEU A 161 12.33 13.89 -3.10
N SER A 162 11.09 13.41 -3.10
CA SER A 162 10.78 12.06 -3.57
C SER A 162 9.45 12.03 -4.29
N LEU A 163 9.40 11.27 -5.38
CA LEU A 163 8.18 10.94 -6.11
C LEU A 163 8.09 9.41 -6.22
N TYR A 164 6.95 8.84 -5.86
CA TYR A 164 6.71 7.40 -6.05
C TYR A 164 5.26 7.13 -6.46
N PHE A 165 5.05 6.00 -7.14
CA PHE A 165 3.74 5.52 -7.55
C PHE A 165 3.61 4.03 -7.22
N GLN A 166 2.47 3.65 -6.64
CA GLN A 166 2.17 2.28 -6.21
C GLN A 166 0.77 1.90 -6.67
N THR A 167 0.59 0.64 -7.05
CA THR A 167 -0.71 0.08 -7.37
C THR A 167 -0.96 -1.21 -6.62
N LEU A 168 -2.23 -1.46 -6.33
CA LEU A 168 -2.73 -2.69 -5.75
C LEU A 168 -4.00 -3.06 -6.50
N THR A 169 -4.09 -4.30 -6.96
CA THR A 169 -5.31 -4.89 -7.50
C THR A 169 -5.64 -6.09 -6.65
N GLU A 170 -6.81 -6.08 -6.04
CA GLU A 170 -7.33 -7.13 -5.16
C GLU A 170 -8.65 -7.66 -5.70
N PHE A 171 -8.85 -8.96 -5.53
CA PHE A 171 -10.08 -9.68 -5.76
C PHE A 171 -10.44 -10.40 -4.47
N ARG A 172 -11.71 -10.33 -4.08
CA ARG A 172 -12.24 -11.10 -2.95
C ARG A 172 -13.61 -11.64 -3.29
N LEU A 173 -13.94 -12.78 -2.70
CA LEU A 173 -15.30 -13.30 -2.70
C LEU A 173 -16.01 -12.80 -1.45
N ALA A 174 -17.25 -12.34 -1.60
CA ALA A 174 -18.11 -11.93 -0.50
C ALA A 174 -19.40 -12.73 -0.52
N LYS A 175 -19.78 -13.27 0.64
CA LYS A 175 -21.00 -14.07 0.75
C LYS A 175 -22.22 -13.17 0.64
N LYS A 176 -23.10 -13.49 -0.29
CA LYS A 176 -24.39 -12.83 -0.44
C LYS A 176 -25.40 -13.33 0.59
N GLY A 177 -26.34 -12.47 0.97
CA GLY A 177 -27.26 -12.65 2.10
C GLY A 177 -28.24 -13.84 2.08
N VAL A 178 -28.24 -14.70 1.05
CA VAL A 178 -29.00 -15.95 1.04
C VAL A 178 -28.06 -17.12 1.34
N PRO A 179 -28.15 -17.75 2.52
CA PRO A 179 -27.31 -18.90 2.85
C PRO A 179 -27.81 -20.14 2.12
N TRP A 180 -27.15 -20.50 1.03
CA TRP A 180 -27.42 -21.75 0.32
C TRP A 180 -26.86 -22.94 1.12
N PRO A 181 -27.64 -24.02 1.32
CA PRO A 181 -27.12 -25.24 1.93
C PRO A 181 -26.05 -25.95 1.08
N ASP A 182 -26.09 -25.75 -0.24
CA ASP A 182 -25.15 -26.32 -1.19
C ASP A 182 -23.97 -25.34 -1.40
N PRO A 183 -22.72 -25.74 -1.10
CA PRO A 183 -21.54 -24.88 -1.24
C PRO A 183 -21.26 -24.40 -2.67
N ILE A 184 -21.65 -25.17 -3.68
CA ILE A 184 -21.48 -24.79 -5.09
C ILE A 184 -22.51 -23.74 -5.48
N LEU A 185 -23.77 -23.91 -5.04
CA LEU A 185 -24.79 -22.88 -5.25
C LEU A 185 -24.46 -21.60 -4.48
N GLN A 186 -23.92 -21.72 -3.27
CA GLN A 186 -23.41 -20.58 -2.51
C GLN A 186 -22.32 -19.85 -3.30
N MET A 187 -21.30 -20.57 -3.78
CA MET A 187 -20.21 -19.98 -4.57
C MET A 187 -20.72 -19.27 -5.83
N LEU A 188 -21.69 -19.85 -6.54
CA LEU A 188 -22.24 -19.23 -7.76
C LEU A 188 -22.98 -17.91 -7.49
N ASP A 189 -23.57 -17.76 -6.30
CA ASP A 189 -24.28 -16.56 -5.84
C ASP A 189 -23.37 -15.61 -5.02
N ASP A 190 -22.14 -16.05 -4.68
CA ASP A 190 -21.16 -15.21 -4.02
C ASP A 190 -20.72 -14.07 -4.96
N GLU A 191 -20.57 -12.89 -4.36
CA GLU A 191 -20.16 -11.67 -5.04
C GLU A 191 -18.65 -11.69 -5.23
N VAL A 192 -18.21 -11.44 -6.46
CA VAL A 192 -16.82 -11.17 -6.78
C VAL A 192 -16.65 -9.67 -6.68
N ILE A 193 -15.76 -9.23 -5.79
CA ILE A 193 -15.45 -7.83 -5.60
C ILE A 193 -14.02 -7.63 -6.06
N TYR A 194 -13.82 -6.77 -7.07
CA TYR A 194 -12.50 -6.30 -7.44
C TYR A 194 -12.27 -4.87 -6.95
N ARG A 195 -11.01 -4.60 -6.61
CA ARG A 195 -10.57 -3.27 -6.22
C ARG A 195 -9.19 -3.03 -6.80
N SER A 196 -9.09 -2.04 -7.68
CA SER A 196 -7.83 -1.54 -8.22
C SER A 196 -7.55 -0.14 -7.69
N VAL A 197 -6.46 0.02 -6.95
CA VAL A 197 -6.03 1.28 -6.36
C VAL A 197 -4.70 1.70 -6.95
N GLY A 198 -4.60 2.94 -7.40
CA GLY A 198 -3.34 3.61 -7.71
C GLY A 198 -3.07 4.76 -6.74
N GLN A 199 -1.85 4.90 -6.24
CA GLN A 199 -1.43 5.99 -5.37
C GLN A 199 -0.10 6.58 -5.85
N GLY A 200 -0.10 7.86 -6.14
CA GLY A 200 1.10 8.66 -6.36
C GLY A 200 1.36 9.57 -5.17
N ALA A 201 2.62 9.78 -4.82
CA ALA A 201 2.96 10.72 -3.77
C ALA A 201 4.23 11.51 -4.08
N LEU A 202 4.16 12.81 -3.84
CA LEU A 202 5.26 13.76 -3.89
C LEU A 202 5.60 14.18 -2.45
N ALA A 203 6.82 13.89 -2.00
CA ALA A 203 7.32 14.23 -0.68
C ALA A 203 8.46 15.26 -0.78
N THR A 204 8.40 16.30 0.04
CA THR A 204 9.46 17.29 0.21
C THR A 204 9.88 17.30 1.67
N SER A 205 11.19 17.22 1.91
CA SER A 205 11.74 17.14 3.26
C SER A 205 12.75 18.24 3.52
N LEU A 206 12.77 18.70 4.76
CA LEU A 206 13.80 19.59 5.29
C LEU A 206 14.35 18.98 6.57
N ALA A 207 15.66 18.91 6.67
CA ALA A 207 16.34 18.43 7.86
C ALA A 207 17.45 19.38 8.31
N TYR A 208 17.69 19.43 9.62
CA TYR A 208 18.65 20.30 10.26
C TYR A 208 19.40 19.58 11.39
N ARG A 209 20.72 19.78 11.44
CA ARG A 209 21.63 19.24 12.46
C ARG A 209 22.12 20.38 13.34
N VAL A 210 22.03 20.16 14.65
CA VAL A 210 22.62 21.00 15.69
C VAL A 210 23.75 20.22 16.36
N ASP A 211 24.98 20.68 16.16
CA ASP A 211 26.14 20.14 16.86
C ASP A 211 26.21 20.78 18.25
N LEU A 212 26.05 19.97 19.30
CA LEU A 212 25.95 20.44 20.69
C LEU A 212 27.28 20.30 21.45
N ASN A 213 28.15 19.37 21.03
CA ASN A 213 29.47 19.11 21.59
C ASN A 213 29.48 19.05 23.13
N GLN A 214 28.43 18.50 23.74
CA GLN A 214 28.31 18.29 25.19
C GLN A 214 28.91 16.94 25.58
N PRO A 215 29.34 16.73 26.83
CA PRO A 215 30.05 15.50 27.25
C PRO A 215 29.33 14.18 26.95
N PHE A 216 28.00 14.20 26.87
CA PHE A 216 27.15 13.03 26.65
C PHE A 216 26.41 13.06 25.29
N LEU A 217 26.53 14.16 24.53
CA LEU A 217 25.71 14.40 23.35
C LEU A 217 26.49 15.15 22.27
N LYS A 218 26.71 14.48 21.13
CA LYS A 218 27.47 14.99 20.00
C LYS A 218 26.61 15.95 19.16
N SER A 219 25.48 15.46 18.69
CA SER A 219 24.58 16.21 17.82
C SER A 219 23.13 15.78 17.96
N VAL A 220 22.21 16.69 17.64
CA VAL A 220 20.78 16.42 17.51
C VAL A 220 20.35 16.82 16.10
N HIS A 221 19.57 15.96 15.48
CA HIS A 221 19.10 16.11 14.12
C HIS A 221 17.58 16.18 14.16
N PHE A 222 17.02 17.14 13.45
CA PHE A 222 15.58 17.33 13.28
C PHE A 222 15.24 17.21 11.82
N GLY A 223 14.06 16.71 11.51
CA GLY A 223 13.55 16.72 10.15
C GLY A 223 12.04 16.80 10.10
N THR A 224 11.56 17.28 8.97
CA THR A 224 10.15 17.26 8.63
C THR A 224 9.99 16.88 7.15
N THR A 225 8.94 16.13 6.84
CA THR A 225 8.53 15.83 5.48
C THR A 225 7.10 16.27 5.29
N ALA A 226 6.82 17.08 4.27
CA ALA A 226 5.47 17.30 3.78
C ALA A 226 5.23 16.42 2.55
N ARG A 227 4.07 15.78 2.46
CA ARG A 227 3.74 14.88 1.37
C ARG A 227 2.34 15.16 0.82
N LEU A 228 2.27 15.34 -0.48
CA LEU A 228 1.03 15.37 -1.25
C LEU A 228 0.80 13.96 -1.81
N ILE A 229 -0.38 13.41 -1.56
CA ILE A 229 -0.77 12.06 -1.97
C ILE A 229 -2.00 12.19 -2.89
N GLY A 230 -1.90 11.66 -4.10
CA GLY A 230 -3.03 11.48 -5.01
C GLY A 230 -3.37 10.01 -5.12
N ARG A 231 -4.64 9.67 -4.92
CA ARG A 231 -5.14 8.29 -4.97
C ARG A 231 -6.29 8.20 -5.97
N GLY A 232 -6.28 7.17 -6.78
CA GLY A 232 -7.40 6.74 -7.62
C GLY A 232 -7.82 5.34 -7.24
N GLU A 233 -9.11 5.08 -7.13
CA GLU A 233 -9.70 3.77 -6.88
C GLU A 233 -10.70 3.45 -7.98
N PHE A 234 -10.61 2.26 -8.54
CA PHE A 234 -11.53 1.69 -9.51
C PHE A 234 -12.00 0.35 -8.95
N SER A 235 -13.30 0.23 -8.66
CA SER A 235 -13.85 -0.90 -7.91
C SER A 235 -15.33 -1.07 -8.22
N ASP A 236 -15.82 -2.30 -8.05
CA ASP A 236 -17.24 -2.67 -8.16
C ASP A 236 -17.91 -2.86 -6.78
N VAL A 237 -17.29 -2.38 -5.70
CA VAL A 237 -17.83 -2.54 -4.33
C VAL A 237 -19.30 -2.09 -4.20
N ASP A 238 -19.71 -1.08 -4.98
CA ASP A 238 -21.07 -0.55 -4.96
C ASP A 238 -22.06 -1.35 -5.85
N ASP A 239 -21.55 -2.12 -6.83
CA ASP A 239 -22.34 -2.96 -7.74
C ASP A 239 -21.55 -4.22 -8.17
N PRO A 240 -21.35 -5.19 -7.26
CA PRO A 240 -20.49 -6.34 -7.51
C PRO A 240 -21.19 -7.39 -8.36
N PHE A 241 -20.46 -8.00 -9.28
CA PHE A 241 -20.95 -9.12 -10.08
C PHE A 241 -20.82 -10.45 -9.35
N THR A 242 -21.61 -11.44 -9.73
CA THR A 242 -21.54 -12.80 -9.17
C THR A 242 -20.64 -13.72 -10.00
N ILE A 243 -20.23 -14.86 -9.42
CA ILE A 243 -19.54 -15.90 -10.20
C ILE A 243 -20.44 -16.43 -11.32
N SER A 244 -21.76 -16.49 -11.11
CA SER A 244 -22.72 -16.88 -12.16
C SER A 244 -22.65 -15.94 -13.38
N ASP A 245 -22.48 -14.64 -13.18
CA ASP A 245 -22.42 -13.66 -14.27
C ASP A 245 -21.19 -13.88 -15.17
N LEU A 246 -20.06 -14.26 -14.57
CA LEU A 246 -18.83 -14.60 -15.30
C LEU A 246 -18.99 -15.79 -16.24
N LEU A 247 -19.94 -16.70 -15.97
CA LEU A 247 -20.20 -17.87 -16.82
C LEU A 247 -20.86 -17.48 -18.15
N ASN A 248 -21.39 -16.25 -18.28
CA ASN A 248 -21.90 -15.70 -19.53
C ASN A 248 -21.10 -14.46 -19.97
N PRO A 249 -19.92 -14.63 -20.59
CA PRO A 249 -18.96 -13.54 -20.84
C PRO A 249 -19.49 -12.43 -21.75
N LYS A 250 -20.43 -12.74 -22.66
CA LYS A 250 -21.03 -11.72 -23.54
C LYS A 250 -21.92 -10.77 -22.75
N GLN A 251 -22.85 -11.33 -21.97
CA GLN A 251 -23.77 -10.56 -21.14
C GLN A 251 -23.00 -9.81 -20.05
N PHE A 252 -22.02 -10.47 -19.42
CA PHE A 252 -21.14 -9.85 -18.43
C PHE A 252 -20.47 -8.56 -18.94
N THR A 253 -19.92 -8.60 -20.16
CA THR A 253 -19.24 -7.42 -20.72
C THR A 253 -20.24 -6.31 -21.03
N GLU A 254 -21.41 -6.64 -21.54
CA GLU A 254 -22.48 -5.68 -21.85
C GLU A 254 -23.11 -5.07 -20.59
N GLU A 255 -23.11 -5.78 -19.46
CA GLU A 255 -23.77 -5.35 -18.23
C GLU A 255 -22.85 -4.53 -17.33
N TYR A 256 -21.57 -4.92 -17.20
CA TYR A 256 -20.62 -4.32 -16.27
C TYR A 256 -19.54 -3.45 -16.92
N PHE A 257 -19.34 -3.58 -18.24
CA PHE A 257 -18.26 -2.89 -18.98
C PHE A 257 -18.75 -2.30 -20.32
N ASP A 258 -20.00 -1.85 -20.40
CA ASP A 258 -20.56 -1.25 -21.61
C ASP A 258 -19.80 0.04 -21.98
N LEU A 259 -18.99 -0.05 -23.03
CA LEU A 259 -18.36 1.10 -23.65
C LEU A 259 -19.39 1.69 -24.62
N GLY A 260 -20.03 2.80 -24.22
CA GLY A 260 -20.98 3.50 -25.09
C GLY A 260 -20.39 3.74 -26.49
N PRO A 261 -21.21 3.98 -27.53
CA PRO A 261 -20.81 3.87 -28.95
C PRO A 261 -19.66 4.78 -29.40
N ASN A 262 -19.22 5.74 -28.57
CA ASN A 262 -18.09 6.62 -28.81
C ASN A 262 -17.15 6.78 -27.59
N GLN A 263 -17.26 5.94 -26.56
CA GLN A 263 -16.37 5.99 -25.38
C GLN A 263 -15.16 5.09 -25.59
N SER A 264 -13.97 5.61 -25.26
CA SER A 264 -12.77 4.79 -25.16
C SER A 264 -12.70 4.10 -23.79
N VAL A 265 -11.90 3.04 -23.69
CA VAL A 265 -11.56 2.40 -22.40
C VAL A 265 -10.97 3.41 -21.41
N ALA A 266 -10.22 4.40 -21.90
CA ALA A 266 -9.65 5.44 -21.04
C ALA A 266 -10.73 6.35 -20.45
N ASP A 267 -11.78 6.67 -21.22
CA ASP A 267 -12.90 7.48 -20.77
C ASP A 267 -13.72 6.72 -19.72
N PHE A 268 -14.02 5.44 -19.98
CA PHE A 268 -14.69 4.56 -19.03
C PHE A 268 -13.93 4.45 -17.70
N ILE A 269 -12.61 4.22 -17.75
CA ILE A 269 -11.78 4.19 -16.54
C ILE A 269 -11.76 5.56 -15.86
N GLN A 270 -11.70 6.66 -16.61
CA GLN A 270 -11.68 7.99 -16.03
C GLN A 270 -12.99 8.38 -15.33
N GLU A 271 -14.13 7.95 -15.86
CA GLU A 271 -15.46 8.19 -15.31
C GLU A 271 -15.74 7.35 -14.04
N ASN A 272 -15.16 6.15 -13.97
CA ASN A 272 -15.36 5.21 -12.86
C ASN A 272 -14.22 5.19 -11.83
N ILE A 273 -13.22 6.08 -11.95
CA ILE A 273 -12.19 6.24 -10.92
C ILE A 273 -12.62 7.29 -9.90
N ASP A 274 -12.72 6.84 -8.65
CA ASP A 274 -12.81 7.70 -7.48
C ASP A 274 -11.45 8.29 -7.13
N ARG A 275 -11.32 9.62 -7.25
CA ARG A 275 -10.08 10.34 -6.96
C ARG A 275 -10.14 11.02 -5.61
N LYS A 276 -9.12 10.77 -4.79
CA LYS A 276 -8.94 11.40 -3.48
C LYS A 276 -7.54 12.02 -3.39
N PHE A 277 -7.45 13.20 -2.81
CA PHE A 277 -6.19 13.86 -2.50
C PHE A 277 -6.02 13.98 -1.00
N GLY A 278 -4.82 13.73 -0.53
CA GLY A 278 -4.47 13.79 0.89
C GLY A 278 -3.12 14.45 1.09
N TYR A 279 -2.87 14.85 2.34
CA TYR A 279 -1.62 15.44 2.77
C TYR A 279 -1.15 14.71 4.03
N SER A 280 0.16 14.51 4.16
CA SER A 280 0.77 14.07 5.42
C SER A 280 1.97 14.95 5.76
N ILE A 281 2.21 15.12 7.06
CA ILE A 281 3.39 15.78 7.59
C ILE A 281 4.03 14.83 8.59
N ASP A 282 5.28 14.46 8.31
CA ASP A 282 6.08 13.60 9.18
C ASP A 282 7.12 14.45 9.91
N PHE A 283 7.40 14.10 11.16
CA PHE A 283 8.45 14.72 11.97
C PHE A 283 9.42 13.66 12.45
N GLY A 284 10.70 13.99 12.43
CA GLY A 284 11.77 13.09 12.80
C GLY A 284 12.77 13.75 13.73
N THR A 285 13.36 12.97 14.63
CA THR A 285 14.49 13.39 15.45
C THR A 285 15.48 12.24 15.59
N ILE A 286 16.77 12.54 15.52
CA ILE A 286 17.86 11.58 15.79
C ILE A 286 18.83 12.24 16.76
N VAL A 287 19.20 11.50 17.80
CA VAL A 287 20.11 11.95 18.86
C VAL A 287 21.37 11.11 18.75
N ILE A 288 22.52 11.74 18.50
CA ILE A 288 23.80 11.05 18.39
C ILE A 288 24.61 11.30 19.67
N PRO A 289 24.83 10.27 20.50
CA PRO A 289 25.69 10.39 21.68
C PRO A 289 27.16 10.55 21.30
N PHE A 290 28.00 10.92 22.26
CA PHE A 290 29.45 10.90 22.06
C PHE A 290 29.97 9.47 21.90
N ASP A 291 31.01 9.30 21.08
CA ASP A 291 31.67 8.01 20.85
C ASP A 291 32.22 7.47 22.18
N GLY A 292 31.79 6.27 22.61
CA GLY A 292 32.21 5.63 23.88
C GLY A 292 31.12 5.40 24.94
N LEU A 293 29.84 5.63 24.62
CA LEU A 293 28.69 5.40 25.50
C LEU A 293 27.90 4.10 25.19
N ASN A 294 28.48 3.18 24.41
CA ASN A 294 27.91 1.84 24.17
C ASN A 294 28.34 0.84 25.25
#